data_AF-A0A6P1BS53-F1
#
_entry.id   AF-A0A6P1BS53-F1
#
_cell.length_a   1.000
_cell.length_b   1.000
_cell.length_c   1.000
_cell.angle_alpha   90.00
_cell.angle_beta   90.00
_cell.angle_gamma   90.00
#
_symmetry.space_group_name_H-M   'P 1'
#
loop_
_entity.id
_entity.type
_entity.pdbx_description
1 polymer ?
#
loop_
_entity_poly.entity_id
_entity_poly.type
_entity_poly.pdbx_seq_one_letter_code
_entity_poly.pdbx_strand_id
1 'polypeptide(L)'
;MTTVYVEIAKLTFTISDGKIECIEKGRSGFPDIKADMLDATFDAIHIAGDRLYLDWLALTDLAAFLYREHPQMRWKRFTRKLLDYFPGSIHIKDLMRATLRCIAEREHFAQGDGLHFIGRVRSTHIDEMRMIKTTFVKQYGHLLVTYSDAERASL
;
A
#
# COMPACT_ATOMS: atom_id res chain seq x y z
N MET A 1 -6.52 -18.54 7.87
CA MET A 1 -6.60 -17.27 8.62
C MET A 1 -5.57 -17.27 9.73
N THR A 2 -4.79 -16.21 9.86
CA THR A 2 -3.72 -16.03 10.85
C THR A 2 -3.80 -14.61 11.41
N THR A 3 -3.69 -14.47 12.73
CA THR A 3 -3.69 -13.17 13.42
C THR A 3 -2.28 -12.76 13.79
N VAL A 4 -1.88 -11.55 13.41
CA VAL A 4 -0.55 -11.00 13.64
C VAL A 4 -0.66 -9.70 14.41
N TYR A 5 -0.17 -9.65 15.64
CA TYR A 5 -0.05 -8.39 16.37
C TYR A 5 1.31 -7.75 16.11
N VAL A 6 1.31 -6.46 15.78
CA VAL A 6 2.53 -5.70 15.49
C VAL A 6 2.75 -4.64 16.57
N GLU A 7 3.81 -4.80 17.36
CA GLU A 7 4.06 -4.02 18.59
C GLU A 7 4.21 -2.52 18.32
N ILE A 8 5.04 -2.13 17.35
CA ILE A 8 5.27 -0.70 17.06
C ILE A 8 4.00 -0.01 16.57
N ALA A 9 3.19 -0.75 15.81
CA ALA A 9 1.95 -0.26 15.25
C ALA A 9 0.84 -0.22 16.29
N LYS A 10 0.90 -1.09 17.30
CA LYS A 10 -0.20 -1.43 18.20
C LYS A 10 -1.46 -1.82 17.42
N LEU A 11 -1.28 -2.61 16.38
CA LEU A 11 -2.35 -3.09 15.50
C LEU A 11 -2.30 -4.62 15.41
N THR A 12 -3.48 -5.23 15.34
CA THR A 12 -3.63 -6.64 14.99
C THR A 12 -4.14 -6.75 13.55
N PHE A 13 -3.51 -7.61 12.76
CA PHE A 13 -3.86 -7.93 11.39
C PHE A 13 -4.43 -9.34 11.32
N THR A 14 -5.63 -9.48 10.75
CA THR A 14 -6.18 -10.79 10.40
C THR A 14 -5.90 -11.04 8.93
N ILE A 15 -5.10 -12.06 8.63
CA ILE A 15 -4.62 -12.36 7.29
C ILE A 15 -5.22 -13.69 6.82
N SER A 16 -5.81 -13.72 5.63
CA SER A 16 -6.24 -14.95 4.96
C SER A 16 -5.80 -14.90 3.50
N ASP A 17 -5.29 -16.02 2.99
CA ASP A 17 -4.93 -16.18 1.57
C ASP A 17 -4.04 -15.04 1.01
N GLY A 18 -3.08 -14.60 1.83
CA GLY A 18 -2.13 -13.54 1.47
C GLY A 18 -2.73 -12.13 1.45
N LYS A 19 -3.91 -11.93 2.04
CA LYS A 19 -4.65 -10.65 2.07
C LYS A 19 -5.05 -10.28 3.49
N ILE A 20 -5.22 -8.98 3.73
CA ILE A 20 -5.74 -8.47 5.00
C ILE A 20 -7.27 -8.55 4.97
N GLU A 21 -7.85 -9.33 5.88
CA GLU A 21 -9.30 -9.41 6.11
C GLU A 21 -9.75 -8.35 7.11
N CYS A 22 -8.94 -8.10 8.16
CA CYS A 22 -9.26 -7.13 9.20
C CYS A 22 -8.01 -6.47 9.78
N ILE A 23 -8.15 -5.21 10.21
CA ILE A 23 -7.15 -4.49 11.00
C ILE A 23 -7.86 -3.95 12.24
N GLU A 24 -7.33 -4.26 13.41
CA GLU A 24 -7.88 -3.84 14.71
C GLU A 24 -6.83 -3.09 15.53
N LYS A 25 -7.28 -2.17 16.38
CA LYS A 25 -6.42 -1.48 17.34
C LYS A 25 -6.14 -2.37 18.55
N GLY A 26 -4.90 -2.30 19.01
CA GLY A 26 -4.45 -3.05 20.17
C GLY A 26 -4.16 -4.50 19.83
N ARG A 27 -3.89 -5.26 20.90
CA ARG A 27 -3.54 -6.67 20.83
C ARG A 27 -4.81 -7.51 20.95
N SER A 28 -5.07 -8.40 20.00
CA SER A 28 -6.08 -9.44 20.19
C SER A 28 -5.72 -10.29 21.42
N GLY A 29 -6.69 -10.90 22.09
CA GLY A 29 -6.44 -11.63 23.34
C GLY A 29 -5.28 -12.64 23.22
N PHE A 30 -5.20 -13.34 22.07
CA PHE A 30 -4.17 -14.31 21.75
C PHE A 30 -3.83 -14.24 20.26
N PRO A 31 -2.91 -13.36 19.81
CA PRO A 31 -2.49 -13.36 18.42
C PRO A 31 -1.67 -14.62 18.15
N ASP A 32 -1.87 -15.24 16.98
CA ASP A 32 -1.10 -16.41 16.54
C ASP A 32 0.38 -16.06 16.43
N ILE A 33 0.67 -14.84 15.96
CA ILE A 33 2.03 -14.36 15.73
C ILE A 33 2.18 -12.94 16.31
N LYS A 34 3.37 -12.68 16.85
CA LYS A 34 3.79 -11.33 17.22
C LYS A 34 4.96 -10.92 16.35
N ALA A 35 4.87 -9.72 15.80
CA ALA A 35 5.95 -9.04 15.11
C ALA A 35 6.23 -7.72 15.81
N ASP A 36 7.47 -7.26 15.74
CA ASP A 36 7.87 -5.99 16.33
C ASP A 36 7.53 -4.83 15.38
N MET A 37 7.72 -5.04 14.07
CA MET A 37 7.64 -3.98 13.07
C MET A 37 6.87 -4.37 11.80
N LEU A 38 6.42 -3.35 11.06
CA LEU A 38 5.99 -3.50 9.68
C LEU A 38 7.15 -3.20 8.73
N ASP A 39 7.16 -3.89 7.59
CA ASP A 39 8.01 -3.58 6.46
C ASP A 39 7.22 -3.67 5.16
N ALA A 40 7.75 -3.09 4.08
CA ALA A 40 7.16 -3.13 2.76
C ALA A 40 7.86 -4.18 1.90
N THR A 41 7.09 -4.88 1.07
CA THR A 41 7.64 -5.88 0.13
C THR A 41 6.96 -5.84 -1.23
N PHE A 42 7.67 -6.32 -2.25
CA PHE A 42 7.13 -6.58 -3.58
C PHE A 42 6.62 -8.01 -3.75
N ASP A 43 6.82 -8.88 -2.75
CA ASP A 43 6.26 -10.23 -2.67
C ASP A 43 4.90 -10.20 -1.96
N ALA A 44 4.21 -11.33 -1.88
CA ALA A 44 2.98 -11.44 -1.09
C ALA A 44 3.24 -11.22 0.41
N ILE A 45 2.19 -10.86 1.16
CA ILE A 45 2.25 -10.69 2.62
C ILE A 45 2.90 -11.92 3.27
N HIS A 46 3.92 -11.69 4.09
CA HIS A 46 4.59 -12.75 4.84
C HIS A 46 5.25 -12.21 6.11
N ILE A 47 5.71 -13.12 6.95
CA ILE A 47 6.44 -12.82 8.18
C ILE A 47 7.85 -13.37 8.03
N ALA A 48 8.84 -12.55 8.32
CA ALA A 48 10.24 -12.96 8.36
C ALA A 48 10.96 -12.22 9.48
N GLY A 49 11.63 -12.98 10.35
CA GLY A 49 12.21 -12.44 11.58
C GLY A 49 11.15 -11.82 12.49
N ASP A 50 11.37 -10.58 12.88
CA ASP A 50 10.52 -9.76 13.74
C ASP A 50 9.56 -8.84 12.95
N ARG A 51 9.42 -9.05 11.64
CA ARG A 51 8.69 -8.14 10.73
C ARG A 51 7.52 -8.82 10.04
N LEU A 52 6.41 -8.09 9.97
CA LEU A 52 5.31 -8.37 9.04
C LEU A 52 5.52 -7.53 7.77
N TYR A 53 5.77 -8.21 6.66
CA TYR A 53 5.98 -7.60 5.35
C TYR A 53 4.65 -7.43 4.63
N LEU A 54 4.33 -6.20 4.27
CA LEU A 54 3.10 -5.81 3.59
C LEU A 54 3.38 -5.48 2.12
N ASP A 55 2.60 -6.09 1.24
CA ASP A 55 2.61 -5.77 -0.18
C ASP A 55 1.78 -4.53 -0.51
N TRP A 56 1.70 -4.18 -1.80
CA TRP A 56 1.00 -2.97 -2.22
C TRP A 56 -0.50 -2.96 -1.88
N LEU A 57 -1.15 -4.13 -1.89
CA LEU A 57 -2.57 -4.23 -1.61
C LEU A 57 -2.79 -4.05 -0.11
N ALA A 58 -2.02 -4.78 0.70
CA ALA A 58 -2.00 -4.66 2.15
C ALA A 58 -1.70 -3.23 2.64
N LEU A 59 -0.77 -2.54 1.97
CA LEU A 59 -0.49 -1.13 2.23
C LEU A 59 -1.68 -0.22 1.93
N THR A 60 -2.43 -0.52 0.87
CA THR A 60 -3.64 0.21 0.52
C THR A 60 -4.74 -0.01 1.57
N ASP A 61 -4.88 -1.24 2.09
CA ASP A 61 -5.82 -1.56 3.18
C ASP A 61 -5.43 -0.86 4.48
N LEU A 62 -4.15 -0.85 4.85
CA LEU A 62 -3.65 -0.11 6.00
C LEU A 62 -3.87 1.40 5.86
N ALA A 63 -3.59 1.96 4.68
CA ALA A 63 -3.85 3.37 4.41
C ALA A 63 -5.35 3.70 4.54
N ALA A 64 -6.23 2.85 4.00
CA ALA A 64 -7.67 3.02 4.12
C ALA A 64 -8.15 2.93 5.59
N PHE A 65 -7.61 2.00 6.37
CA PHE A 65 -7.86 1.90 7.81
C PHE A 65 -7.44 3.18 8.54
N LEU A 66 -6.20 3.65 8.34
CA LEU A 66 -5.71 4.86 8.99
C LEU A 66 -6.50 6.11 8.59
N TYR A 67 -6.99 6.17 7.34
CA TYR A 67 -7.82 7.28 6.87
C TYR A 67 -9.17 7.31 7.60
N ARG A 68 -9.80 6.15 7.80
CA ARG A 68 -11.05 6.03 8.58
C ARG A 68 -10.86 6.42 10.05
N GLU A 69 -9.72 6.07 10.64
CA GLU A 69 -9.39 6.45 12.01
C GLU A 69 -9.08 7.95 12.16
N HIS A 70 -8.73 8.63 11.08
CA HIS A 70 -8.31 10.03 11.08
C HIS A 70 -8.86 10.83 9.88
N PRO A 71 -10.19 10.93 9.71
CA PRO A 71 -10.80 11.46 8.48
C PRO A 71 -10.51 12.94 8.25
N GLN A 72 -10.20 13.70 9.31
CA GLN A 72 -9.88 15.13 9.26
C GLN A 72 -8.38 15.41 9.10
N MET A 73 -7.55 14.37 8.96
CA MET A 73 -6.11 14.54 8.87
C MET A 73 -5.69 15.05 7.49
N ARG A 74 -4.94 16.16 7.47
CA ARG A 74 -4.35 16.69 6.22
C ARG A 74 -3.44 15.63 5.57
N TRP A 75 -3.50 15.53 4.24
CA TRP A 75 -2.74 14.54 3.45
C TRP A 75 -1.26 14.44 3.83
N LYS A 76 -0.53 15.57 3.93
CA LYS A 76 0.90 15.57 4.32
C LYS A 76 1.16 14.92 5.69
N ARG A 77 0.25 15.13 6.65
CA ARG A 77 0.35 14.53 8.00
C ARG A 77 -0.06 13.06 7.96
N PHE A 78 -1.06 12.72 7.15
CA PHE A 78 -1.48 11.34 6.92
C PHE A 78 -0.35 10.49 6.33
N THR A 79 0.29 10.95 5.25
CA THR A 79 1.42 10.23 4.63
C THR A 79 2.57 10.04 5.61
N ARG A 80 2.91 11.08 6.39
CA ARG A 80 3.93 10.95 7.44
C ARG A 80 3.55 9.88 8.45
N LYS A 81 2.31 9.93 8.96
CA LYS A 81 1.81 8.95 9.92
C LYS A 81 1.85 7.53 9.38
N LEU A 82 1.50 7.33 8.10
CA LEU A 82 1.62 6.02 7.45
C LEU A 82 3.08 5.55 7.42
N LEU A 83 4.01 6.43 7.02
CA LEU A 83 5.44 6.08 6.96
C LEU A 83 6.07 5.82 8.34
N ASP A 84 5.56 6.44 9.40
CA ASP A 84 6.03 6.21 10.77
C ASP A 84 5.84 4.74 11.22
N TYR A 85 4.93 3.99 10.57
CA TYR A 85 4.75 2.55 10.82
C TYR A 85 5.84 1.67 10.20
N PHE A 86 6.68 2.19 9.29
CA PHE A 86 7.66 1.42 8.51
C PHE A 86 9.10 1.90 8.78
N PRO A 87 9.59 1.83 10.03
CA PRO A 87 10.93 2.32 10.35
C PRO A 87 12.01 1.49 9.64
N GLY A 88 12.88 2.18 8.92
CA GLY A 88 13.99 1.56 8.19
C GLY A 88 13.57 0.75 6.95
N SER A 89 12.30 0.80 6.54
CA SER A 89 11.87 0.12 5.32
C SER A 89 12.54 0.72 4.10
N ILE A 90 13.30 -0.11 3.37
CA ILE A 90 13.99 0.30 2.15
C ILE A 90 13.03 0.37 0.95
N HIS A 91 11.95 -0.40 0.96
CA HIS A 91 11.07 -0.57 -0.21
C HIS A 91 9.80 0.28 -0.16
N ILE A 92 9.41 0.82 1.00
CA ILE A 92 8.11 1.49 1.17
C ILE A 92 7.86 2.60 0.14
N LYS A 93 8.87 3.44 -0.13
CA LYS A 93 8.73 4.56 -1.07
C LYS A 93 8.60 4.09 -2.52
N ASP A 94 9.41 3.12 -2.91
CA ASP A 94 9.42 2.58 -4.28
C ASP A 94 8.15 1.78 -4.55
N LEU A 95 7.70 1.00 -3.57
CA LEU A 95 6.45 0.26 -3.63
C LEU A 95 5.26 1.22 -3.77
N MET A 96 5.13 2.22 -2.90
CA MET A 96 4.07 3.23 -3.02
C MET A 96 4.09 3.96 -4.37
N ARG A 97 5.28 4.35 -4.85
CA ARG A 97 5.43 5.03 -6.14
C ARG A 97 5.05 4.13 -7.32
N ALA A 98 5.48 2.87 -7.32
CA ALA A 98 5.14 1.90 -8.34
C ALA A 98 3.63 1.63 -8.35
N THR A 99 3.02 1.45 -7.18
CA THR A 99 1.57 1.25 -7.03
C THR A 99 0.76 2.42 -7.57
N LEU A 100 1.11 3.66 -7.19
CA LEU A 100 0.43 4.84 -7.70
C LEU A 100 0.55 4.98 -9.22
N ARG A 101 1.73 4.67 -9.78
CA ARG A 101 1.93 4.68 -11.24
C ARG A 101 1.09 3.62 -11.93
N CYS A 102 1.00 2.43 -11.36
CA CYS A 102 0.14 1.38 -11.87
C CYS A 102 -1.31 1.85 -11.87
N ILE A 103 -1.86 2.22 -10.71
CA ILE A 103 -3.28 2.60 -10.57
C ILE A 103 -3.65 3.79 -11.45
N ALA A 104 -2.76 4.78 -11.59
CA ALA A 104 -3.00 5.98 -12.40
C ALA A 104 -2.70 5.80 -13.90
N GLU A 105 -2.35 4.59 -14.35
CA GLU A 105 -1.97 4.29 -15.75
C GLU A 105 -0.78 5.14 -16.27
N ARG A 106 0.14 5.48 -15.37
CA ARG A 106 1.32 6.33 -15.60
C ARG A 106 2.62 5.53 -15.63
N GLU A 107 2.52 4.25 -16.00
CA GLU A 107 3.64 3.31 -15.98
C GLU A 107 4.75 3.70 -16.97
N HIS A 108 4.37 4.31 -18.10
CA HIS A 108 5.27 4.80 -19.14
C HIS A 108 6.22 5.93 -18.69
N PHE A 109 5.94 6.59 -17.55
CA PHE A 109 6.84 7.58 -16.94
C PHE A 109 7.93 6.95 -16.05
N ALA A 110 7.97 5.62 -15.94
CA ALA A 110 9.02 4.93 -15.20
C ALA A 110 10.28 4.72 -16.05
N GLN A 111 11.43 4.85 -15.41
CA GLN A 111 12.75 4.63 -16.00
C GLN A 111 13.60 3.83 -15.00
N GLY A 112 14.60 3.10 -15.49
CA GLY A 112 15.50 2.27 -14.68
C GLY A 112 14.74 1.27 -13.81
N ASP A 113 15.15 1.14 -12.55
CA ASP A 113 14.57 0.21 -11.55
C ASP A 113 13.07 0.42 -11.33
N GLY A 114 12.55 1.62 -11.64
CA GLY A 114 11.12 1.89 -11.55
C GLY A 114 10.26 0.99 -12.45
N LEU A 115 10.79 0.54 -13.60
CA LEU A 115 10.10 -0.42 -14.48
C LEU A 115 10.05 -1.81 -13.84
N HIS A 116 11.12 -2.21 -13.17
CA HIS A 116 11.19 -3.48 -12.44
C HIS A 116 10.13 -3.51 -11.32
N PHE A 117 10.06 -2.46 -10.50
CA PHE A 117 9.09 -2.37 -9.40
C PHE A 117 7.63 -2.37 -9.87
N ILE A 118 7.34 -1.71 -11.01
CA ILE A 118 6.01 -1.77 -11.63
C ILE A 118 5.65 -3.19 -12.06
N GLY A 119 6.59 -3.90 -12.70
CA GLY A 119 6.38 -5.29 -13.10
C GLY A 119 6.05 -6.20 -11.91
N ARG A 120 6.74 -5.98 -10.79
CA ARG A 120 6.48 -6.69 -9.53
C ARG A 120 5.09 -6.38 -8.97
N VAL A 121 4.75 -5.11 -8.78
CA VAL A 121 3.42 -4.69 -8.28
C VAL A 121 2.27 -5.26 -9.12
N ARG A 122 2.42 -5.26 -10.45
CA ARG A 122 1.39 -5.81 -11.35
C ARG A 122 1.19 -7.31 -11.20
N SER A 123 2.22 -8.06 -10.80
CA SER A 123 2.19 -9.52 -10.77
C SER A 123 1.77 -10.11 -9.42
N THR A 124 1.86 -9.36 -8.32
CA THR A 124 1.52 -9.88 -6.98
C THR A 124 0.01 -10.13 -6.79
N HIS A 125 -0.85 -9.23 -7.28
CA HIS A 125 -2.33 -9.31 -7.15
C HIS A 125 -3.01 -8.79 -8.43
N ILE A 126 -2.94 -9.58 -9.50
CA ILE A 126 -3.29 -9.15 -10.88
C ILE A 126 -4.75 -8.71 -10.97
N ASP A 127 -5.67 -9.48 -10.39
CA ASP A 127 -7.11 -9.25 -10.54
C ASP A 127 -7.56 -8.04 -9.73
N GLU A 128 -7.03 -7.87 -8.52
CA GLU A 128 -7.26 -6.71 -7.66
C GLU A 128 -6.71 -5.43 -8.30
N MET A 129 -5.51 -5.50 -8.89
CA MET A 129 -4.93 -4.37 -9.63
C MET A 129 -5.85 -3.97 -10.78
N ARG A 130 -6.38 -4.93 -11.54
CA ARG A 130 -7.31 -4.65 -12.65
C ARG A 130 -8.58 -3.97 -12.13
N MET A 131 -9.18 -4.50 -11.06
CA MET A 131 -10.39 -3.95 -10.46
C MET A 131 -10.18 -2.52 -9.93
N ILE A 132 -9.08 -2.27 -9.21
CA ILE A 132 -8.76 -0.95 -8.66
C ILE A 132 -8.51 0.06 -9.78
N LYS A 133 -7.75 -0.31 -10.82
CA LYS A 133 -7.56 0.53 -12.01
C LYS A 133 -8.88 0.96 -12.64
N THR A 134 -9.75 -0.01 -12.94
CA THR A 134 -11.06 0.28 -13.56
C THR A 134 -11.89 1.22 -12.71
N THR A 135 -11.88 1.03 -11.39
CA THR A 135 -12.62 1.89 -10.44
C THR A 135 -12.02 3.29 -10.38
N PHE A 136 -10.69 3.39 -10.30
CA PHE A 136 -9.97 4.66 -10.26
C PHE A 136 -10.18 5.49 -11.52
N VAL A 137 -10.05 4.89 -12.70
CA VAL A 137 -10.32 5.54 -13.99
C VAL A 137 -11.78 5.97 -14.10
N LYS A 138 -12.73 5.15 -13.65
CA LYS A 138 -14.16 5.53 -13.66
C LYS A 138 -14.44 6.74 -12.76
N GLN A 139 -13.80 6.82 -11.60
CA GLN A 139 -14.05 7.87 -10.61
C GLN A 139 -13.27 9.17 -10.89
N TYR A 140 -12.02 9.05 -11.34
CA TYR A 140 -11.07 10.16 -11.46
C TYR A 140 -10.53 10.36 -12.87
N GLY A 141 -10.97 9.59 -13.87
CA GLY A 141 -10.48 9.66 -15.25
C GLY A 141 -10.58 11.06 -15.87
N HIS A 142 -11.60 11.84 -15.50
CA HIS A 142 -11.75 13.23 -15.94
C HIS A 142 -10.61 14.15 -15.46
N LEU A 143 -9.98 13.86 -14.31
CA LEU A 143 -8.81 14.59 -13.80
C LEU A 143 -7.50 14.13 -14.45
N LEU A 144 -7.48 12.92 -15.03
CA LEU A 144 -6.29 12.42 -15.73
C LEU A 144 -6.14 13.09 -17.11
N VAL A 145 -7.25 13.44 -17.77
CA VAL A 145 -7.26 14.14 -19.07
C VAL A 145 -6.78 15.59 -18.93
N THR A 146 -7.25 16.32 -17.91
CA THR A 146 -6.91 17.75 -17.72
C THR A 146 -5.43 18.01 -17.45
N TYR A 147 -4.70 17.07 -16.85
CA TYR A 147 -3.25 17.17 -16.70
C TYR A 147 -2.50 16.93 -18.01
N SER A 148 -2.99 16.03 -18.87
CA SER A 148 -2.34 15.76 -20.16
C SER A 148 -2.45 16.94 -21.13
N ASP A 149 -3.53 17.72 -21.05
CA ASP A 149 -3.71 18.93 -21.84
C ASP A 149 -2.85 20.10 -21.31
N ALA A 150 -2.68 20.21 -20.00
CA ALA A 150 -1.79 21.20 -19.39
C ALA A 150 -0.30 20.94 -19.73
N GLU A 151 0.13 19.67 -19.75
CA GLU A 151 1.49 19.29 -20.18
C GLU A 151 1.71 19.49 -21.69
N ARG A 152 0.68 19.30 -22.51
CA ARG A 152 0.73 19.60 -23.96
C ARG A 152 0.73 21.09 -24.28
N ALA A 153 0.09 21.93 -23.47
CA ALA A 153 0.10 23.38 -23.64
C ALA A 153 1.40 24.05 -23.17
N SER A 154 2.32 23.26 -22.57
CA SER A 154 3.61 23.72 -22.05
C SER A 154 4.80 23.36 -22.95
N LEU A 155 4.54 22.77 -24.12
CA LEU A 155 5.48 22.44 -25.20
C LEU A 155 5.17 23.31 -26.43
#